data_AF-A0A1V5H6E2-F1
#
_entry.id   AF-A0A1V5H6E2-F1
#
_cell.length_a   1.000
_cell.length_b   1.000
_cell.length_c   1.000
_cell.angle_alpha   90.00
_cell.angle_beta   90.00
_cell.angle_gamma   90.00
#
_symmetry.space_group_name_H-M   'P 1'
#
loop_
_entity.id
_entity.type
_entity.pdbx_description
1 polymer ?
#
loop_
_entity_poly.entity_id
_entity_poly.type
_entity_poly.pdbx_seq_one_letter_code
_entity_poly.pdbx_strand_id
1 'polypeptide(L)'
;MGYITEGENEESLARSRLERRKQGVILLEMDKVTPKMITEALRRQFEKRFFDIFSWETGTVRRVAKTSIEKPPDITKNEFHRLVRKGIMNYVPFSTVISALSPHADTVPKRLTESVPADMGIDMDSFDRLRVSEMLLLGQDPARALLAFYCTGLASFEESKHKAIIDHLRTMLRKIKDQNPFQTLGVDESISEGGLKRAYIKLVKQNHPDTYAYADDPEVRRLANDVFTEIQNAYTTVLRLREGKPPEEKKEIDQALQAEILYSQGLEAMKEKDYSKTLDRFRLCVTMMPDERVFMEAYVKALFLRWQNTGKGSSIEIKAAIREGTRKFPSSDTLHVILGWVLKKEGSKKAPDAFRRALQINPQNTDAQRELRLYTIRSGK
;
A
#
# COMPACT_ATOMS: atom_id res chain seq x y z
N MET A 1 9.70 -12.99 -30.25
CA MET A 1 9.28 -13.83 -31.40
C MET A 1 7.84 -13.52 -31.72
N GLY A 2 7.52 -13.29 -32.99
CA GLY A 2 6.16 -13.06 -33.46
C GLY A 2 5.35 -14.36 -33.48
N TYR A 3 4.03 -14.25 -33.42
CA TYR A 3 3.11 -15.39 -33.46
C TYR A 3 2.83 -15.92 -34.87
N ILE A 4 3.22 -15.15 -35.89
CA ILE A 4 3.09 -15.46 -37.31
C ILE A 4 4.42 -15.16 -37.99
N THR A 5 4.66 -15.82 -39.12
CA THR A 5 5.82 -15.57 -39.98
C THR A 5 5.67 -14.24 -40.73
N GLU A 6 6.78 -13.74 -41.28
CA GLU A 6 6.80 -12.52 -42.09
C GLU A 6 5.90 -12.64 -43.33
N GLY A 7 5.96 -13.78 -44.04
CA GLY A 7 5.10 -14.04 -45.19
C GLY A 7 3.61 -14.09 -44.85
N GLU A 8 3.22 -14.72 -43.73
CA GLU A 8 1.82 -14.73 -43.26
C GLU A 8 1.33 -13.32 -42.87
N ASN A 9 2.21 -12.49 -42.32
CA ASN A 9 1.90 -11.11 -42.01
C ASN A 9 1.69 -10.28 -43.30
N GLU A 10 2.55 -10.42 -44.30
CA GLU A 10 2.42 -9.73 -45.59
C GLU A 10 1.15 -10.14 -46.32
N GLU A 11 0.86 -11.45 -46.38
CA GLU A 11 -0.34 -11.99 -47.02
C GLU A 11 -1.62 -11.47 -46.33
N SER A 12 -1.69 -11.56 -45.00
CA SER A 12 -2.85 -11.10 -44.24
C SER A 12 -3.07 -9.57 -44.36
N LEU A 13 -1.98 -8.78 -44.44
CA LEU A 13 -2.06 -7.34 -44.69
C LEU A 13 -2.56 -7.02 -46.10
N ALA A 14 -2.09 -7.75 -47.12
CA ALA A 14 -2.54 -7.56 -48.49
C ALA A 14 -4.05 -7.83 -48.61
N ARG A 15 -4.53 -8.95 -48.05
CA ARG A 15 -5.97 -9.28 -47.99
C ARG A 15 -6.77 -8.25 -47.19
N SER A 16 -6.23 -7.78 -46.07
CA SER A 16 -6.89 -6.76 -45.22
C SER A 16 -7.14 -5.45 -45.97
N ARG A 17 -6.17 -5.02 -46.78
CA ARG A 17 -6.30 -3.82 -47.62
C ARG A 17 -7.29 -4.02 -48.76
N LEU A 18 -7.21 -5.16 -49.45
CA LEU A 18 -8.07 -5.49 -50.59
C LEU A 18 -9.55 -5.62 -50.17
N GLU A 19 -9.82 -6.32 -49.08
CA GLU A 19 -11.17 -6.59 -48.58
C GLU A 19 -11.72 -5.49 -47.65
N ARG A 20 -10.89 -4.50 -47.26
CA ARG A 20 -11.23 -3.47 -46.26
C ARG A 20 -11.71 -4.03 -44.92
N ARG A 21 -11.13 -5.15 -44.49
CA ARG A 21 -11.44 -5.83 -43.22
C ARG A 21 -10.27 -5.70 -42.25
N LYS A 22 -10.53 -5.84 -40.95
CA LYS A 22 -9.48 -5.82 -39.92
C LYS A 22 -8.55 -7.03 -40.10
N GLN A 23 -7.23 -6.81 -40.13
CA GLN A 23 -6.22 -7.87 -40.28
C GLN A 23 -6.43 -9.04 -39.30
N GLY A 24 -6.82 -8.77 -38.05
CA GLY A 24 -7.11 -9.82 -37.07
C GLY A 24 -8.21 -10.79 -37.49
N VAL A 25 -9.24 -10.32 -38.21
CA VAL A 25 -10.33 -11.21 -38.69
C VAL A 25 -9.79 -12.15 -39.77
N ILE A 26 -8.97 -11.64 -40.67
CA ILE A 26 -8.34 -12.43 -41.73
C ILE A 26 -7.38 -13.46 -41.14
N LEU A 27 -6.59 -13.08 -40.12
CA LEU A 27 -5.69 -14.01 -39.45
C LEU A 27 -6.42 -15.15 -38.71
N LEU A 28 -7.66 -14.92 -38.24
CA LEU A 28 -8.51 -15.99 -37.69
C LEU A 28 -9.00 -16.92 -38.80
N GLU A 29 -9.43 -16.38 -39.94
CA GLU A 29 -9.92 -17.17 -41.08
C GLU A 29 -8.80 -17.98 -41.75
N MET A 30 -7.56 -17.49 -41.68
CA MET A 30 -6.38 -18.23 -42.14
C MET A 30 -5.90 -19.29 -41.13
N ASP A 31 -6.59 -19.46 -39.99
CA ASP A 31 -6.21 -20.35 -38.88
C ASP A 31 -4.77 -20.10 -38.35
N LYS A 32 -4.26 -18.87 -38.49
CA LYS A 32 -2.89 -18.50 -38.07
C LYS A 32 -2.81 -18.00 -36.64
N VAL A 33 -3.92 -17.50 -36.10
CA VAL A 33 -3.98 -16.98 -34.72
C VAL A 33 -5.28 -17.40 -34.05
N THR A 34 -5.29 -17.35 -32.73
CA THR A 34 -6.52 -17.53 -31.93
C THR A 34 -7.08 -16.18 -31.47
N PRO A 35 -8.36 -16.10 -31.07
CA PRO A 35 -8.94 -14.88 -30.48
C PRO A 35 -8.16 -14.36 -29.27
N LYS A 36 -7.58 -15.28 -28.48
CA LYS A 36 -6.71 -14.95 -27.35
C LYS A 36 -5.43 -14.24 -27.82
N MET A 37 -4.78 -14.75 -28.87
CA MET A 37 -3.56 -14.15 -29.43
C MET A 37 -3.83 -12.76 -30.01
N ILE A 38 -4.99 -12.54 -30.63
CA ILE A 38 -5.39 -11.20 -31.10
C ILE A 38 -5.58 -10.24 -29.93
N THR A 39 -6.28 -10.68 -28.88
CA THR A 39 -6.48 -9.86 -27.67
C THR A 39 -5.13 -9.48 -27.04
N GLU A 40 -4.20 -10.43 -26.92
CA GLU A 40 -2.85 -10.18 -26.41
C GLU A 40 -2.06 -9.21 -27.30
N ALA A 41 -2.14 -9.37 -28.63
CA ALA A 41 -1.47 -8.50 -29.58
C ALA A 41 -2.01 -7.06 -29.56
N LEU A 42 -3.34 -6.90 -29.52
CA LEU A 42 -3.99 -5.60 -29.41
C LEU A 42 -3.64 -4.91 -28.09
N ARG A 43 -3.62 -5.66 -26.99
CA ARG A 43 -3.18 -5.13 -25.68
C ARG A 43 -1.74 -4.64 -25.74
N ARG A 44 -0.81 -5.42 -26.33
CA ARG A 44 0.60 -5.01 -26.50
C ARG A 44 0.73 -3.78 -27.40
N GLN A 45 -0.03 -3.72 -28.49
CA GLN A 45 -0.03 -2.57 -29.40
C GLN A 45 -0.54 -1.31 -28.69
N PHE A 46 -1.62 -1.45 -27.92
CA PHE A 46 -2.17 -0.39 -27.10
C PHE A 46 -1.14 0.09 -26.07
N GLU A 47 -0.57 -0.82 -25.27
CA GLU A 47 0.44 -0.47 -24.26
C GLU A 47 1.65 0.23 -24.90
N LYS A 48 2.15 -0.25 -26.04
CA LYS A 48 3.25 0.38 -26.77
C LYS A 48 2.92 1.82 -27.16
N ARG A 49 1.77 2.06 -27.79
CA ARG A 49 1.34 3.41 -28.21
C ARG A 49 1.03 4.31 -27.03
N PHE A 50 0.45 3.75 -25.97
CA PHE A 50 0.10 4.49 -24.77
C PHE A 50 1.34 4.95 -24.01
N PHE A 51 2.34 4.07 -23.83
CA PHE A 51 3.58 4.41 -23.15
C PHE A 51 4.49 5.32 -23.97
N ASP A 52 4.41 5.29 -25.30
CA ASP A 52 5.14 6.22 -26.17
C ASP A 52 4.85 7.69 -25.83
N ILE A 53 3.58 8.02 -25.50
CA ILE A 53 3.16 9.37 -25.12
C ILE A 53 3.98 9.92 -23.95
N PHE A 54 4.37 9.07 -23.00
CA PHE A 54 5.12 9.48 -21.81
C PHE A 54 6.57 9.84 -22.12
N SER A 55 7.10 9.43 -23.27
CA SER A 55 8.44 9.81 -23.72
C SER A 55 8.50 11.21 -24.34
N TRP A 56 7.35 11.83 -24.62
CA TRP A 56 7.30 13.13 -25.29
C TRP A 56 7.58 14.26 -24.31
N GLU A 57 8.60 15.10 -24.60
CA GLU A 57 8.91 16.28 -23.80
C GLU A 57 8.06 17.50 -24.18
N THR A 58 7.55 17.53 -25.42
CA THR A 58 6.77 18.64 -25.96
C THR A 58 5.58 18.15 -26.76
N GLY A 59 4.47 18.87 -26.71
CA GLY A 59 3.29 18.58 -27.53
C GLY A 59 2.17 19.58 -27.31
N THR A 60 1.13 19.50 -28.15
CA THR A 60 -0.06 20.35 -28.04
C THR A 60 -1.28 19.50 -27.72
N VAL A 61 -2.03 19.89 -26.68
CA VAL A 61 -3.29 19.24 -26.32
C VAL A 61 -4.45 20.11 -26.77
N ARG A 62 -5.37 19.54 -27.55
CA ARG A 62 -6.63 20.21 -27.93
C ARG A 62 -7.81 19.46 -27.31
N ARG A 63 -8.59 20.17 -26.49
CA ARG A 63 -9.87 19.65 -25.99
C ARG A 63 -10.94 19.91 -27.05
N VAL A 64 -11.64 18.85 -27.47
CA VAL A 64 -12.72 18.93 -28.45
C VAL A 64 -13.99 18.44 -27.78
N ALA A 65 -15.00 19.30 -27.68
CA ALA A 65 -16.30 18.91 -27.16
C ALA A 65 -16.95 17.89 -28.12
N LYS A 66 -17.44 16.79 -27.56
CA LYS A 66 -18.26 15.81 -28.28
C LYS A 66 -19.67 15.88 -27.74
N THR A 67 -20.65 15.78 -28.64
CA THR A 67 -22.08 15.84 -28.30
C THR A 67 -22.53 14.65 -27.46
N SER A 68 -21.96 13.46 -27.70
CA SER A 68 -22.16 12.25 -26.88
C SER A 68 -20.91 11.35 -26.95
N ILE A 69 -20.72 10.51 -25.92
CA ILE A 69 -19.78 9.38 -25.93
C ILE A 69 -20.60 8.13 -25.62
N GLU A 70 -21.07 7.45 -26.65
CA GLU A 70 -21.99 6.31 -26.53
C GLU A 70 -21.29 4.97 -26.32
N LYS A 71 -19.96 4.93 -26.50
CA LYS A 71 -19.19 3.71 -26.35
C LYS A 71 -18.73 3.55 -24.88
N PRO A 72 -19.03 2.41 -24.22
CA PRO A 72 -18.48 2.13 -22.90
C PRO A 72 -16.95 2.05 -22.96
N PRO A 73 -16.24 2.47 -21.91
CA PRO A 73 -14.79 2.41 -21.88
C PRO A 73 -14.31 0.95 -21.86
N ASP A 74 -13.31 0.65 -22.69
CA ASP A 74 -12.72 -0.70 -22.79
C ASP A 74 -11.86 -1.06 -21.55
N ILE A 75 -11.48 -0.07 -20.72
CA ILE A 75 -10.71 -0.23 -19.48
C ILE A 75 -11.35 0.54 -18.33
N THR A 76 -11.17 0.04 -17.11
CA THR A 76 -11.67 0.72 -15.90
C THR A 76 -10.82 1.95 -15.55
N LYS A 77 -11.38 2.88 -14.78
CA LYS A 77 -10.64 4.05 -14.25
C LYS A 77 -9.38 3.63 -13.47
N ASN A 78 -9.49 2.58 -12.65
CA ASN A 78 -8.36 2.08 -11.86
C ASN A 78 -7.26 1.47 -12.73
N GLU A 79 -7.63 0.72 -13.77
CA GLU A 79 -6.67 0.19 -14.74
C GLU A 79 -5.99 1.32 -15.52
N PHE A 80 -6.75 2.35 -15.92
CA PHE A 80 -6.20 3.55 -16.55
C PHE A 80 -5.20 4.26 -15.64
N HIS A 81 -5.55 4.52 -14.37
CA HIS A 81 -4.62 5.13 -13.41
C HIS A 81 -3.34 4.30 -13.22
N ARG A 82 -3.45 2.98 -13.15
CA ARG A 82 -2.29 2.08 -13.06
C ARG A 82 -1.38 2.20 -14.29
N LEU A 83 -1.96 2.27 -15.49
CA LEU A 83 -1.20 2.50 -16.72
C LEU A 83 -0.51 3.86 -16.72
N VAL A 84 -1.20 4.91 -16.27
CA VAL A 84 -0.60 6.26 -16.15
C VAL A 84 0.60 6.24 -15.20
N ARG A 85 0.47 5.65 -14.01
CA ARG A 85 1.58 5.56 -13.04
C ARG A 85 2.75 4.74 -13.61
N LYS A 86 2.47 3.59 -14.24
CA LYS A 86 3.50 2.80 -14.94
C LYS A 86 4.18 3.59 -16.06
N GLY A 87 3.42 4.38 -16.82
CA GLY A 87 3.92 5.28 -17.86
C GLY A 87 4.93 6.28 -17.29
N ILE A 88 4.53 6.98 -16.22
CA ILE A 88 5.36 7.97 -15.54
C ILE A 88 6.64 7.36 -14.97
N MET A 89 6.52 6.24 -14.25
CA MET A 89 7.66 5.59 -13.61
C MET A 89 8.71 5.10 -14.60
N ASN A 90 8.32 4.63 -15.78
CA ASN A 90 9.24 3.94 -16.69
C ASN A 90 9.66 4.75 -17.92
N TYR A 91 8.87 5.74 -18.35
CA TYR A 91 9.04 6.36 -19.68
C TYR A 91 9.18 7.88 -19.65
N VAL A 92 8.80 8.57 -18.56
CA VAL A 92 8.90 10.03 -18.51
C VAL A 92 10.36 10.46 -18.31
N PRO A 93 10.91 11.31 -19.21
CA PRO A 93 12.23 11.91 -19.04
C PRO A 93 12.33 12.67 -17.72
N PHE A 94 13.46 12.53 -17.03
CA PHE A 94 13.60 13.16 -15.71
C PHE A 94 13.60 14.70 -15.80
N SER A 95 14.05 15.26 -16.91
CA SER A 95 13.91 16.69 -17.28
C SER A 95 12.45 17.16 -17.18
N THR A 96 11.51 16.38 -17.73
CA THR A 96 10.07 16.65 -17.67
C THR A 96 9.53 16.54 -16.25
N VAL A 97 10.00 15.56 -15.47
CA VAL A 97 9.61 15.41 -14.05
C VAL A 97 10.04 16.63 -13.24
N ILE A 98 11.29 17.06 -13.39
CA ILE A 98 11.82 18.26 -12.73
C ILE A 98 10.99 19.47 -13.15
N SER A 99 10.79 19.70 -14.44
CA SER A 99 10.02 20.85 -14.95
C SER A 99 8.59 20.88 -14.42
N ALA A 100 7.96 19.71 -14.24
CA ALA A 100 6.61 19.60 -13.70
C ALA A 100 6.53 19.85 -12.20
N LEU A 101 7.55 19.45 -11.43
CA LEU A 101 7.55 19.53 -9.96
C LEU A 101 8.23 20.79 -9.41
N SER A 102 9.18 21.39 -10.14
CA SER A 102 9.91 22.60 -9.72
C SER A 102 9.01 23.77 -9.31
N PRO A 103 7.87 24.07 -9.97
CA PRO A 103 6.96 25.12 -9.52
C PRO A 103 6.39 24.91 -8.10
N HIS A 104 6.48 23.68 -7.59
CA HIS A 104 5.97 23.27 -6.29
C HIS A 104 7.08 22.98 -5.27
N ALA A 105 8.34 23.34 -5.58
CA ALA A 105 9.54 22.95 -4.82
C ALA A 105 9.45 23.21 -3.30
N ASP A 106 8.82 24.30 -2.88
CA ASP A 106 8.70 24.70 -1.47
C ASP A 106 7.50 24.08 -0.74
N THR A 107 6.61 23.40 -1.47
CA THR A 107 5.40 22.80 -0.90
C THR A 107 5.69 21.42 -0.32
N VAL A 108 4.96 21.06 0.74
CA VAL A 108 4.85 19.66 1.19
C VAL A 108 3.59 19.08 0.54
N PRO A 109 3.68 17.99 -0.24
CA PRO A 109 2.52 17.43 -0.93
C PRO A 109 1.44 16.97 0.05
N LYS A 110 0.18 17.31 -0.24
CA LYS A 110 -0.97 16.82 0.52
C LYS A 110 -1.35 15.42 0.06
N ARG A 111 -1.45 14.49 1.00
CA ARG A 111 -2.00 13.14 0.77
C ARG A 111 -3.52 13.20 0.60
N LEU A 112 -4.02 12.62 -0.50
CA LEU A 112 -5.46 12.52 -0.80
C LEU A 112 -5.99 11.08 -0.73
N THR A 113 -5.16 10.13 -0.31
CA THR A 113 -5.52 8.71 -0.21
C THR A 113 -5.01 8.11 1.10
N GLU A 114 -5.73 7.16 1.67
CA GLU A 114 -5.30 6.47 2.90
C GLU A 114 -4.12 5.52 2.68
N SER A 115 -3.99 4.95 1.48
CA SER A 115 -2.93 3.99 1.16
C SER A 115 -2.33 4.23 -0.21
N VAL A 116 -1.01 4.07 -0.30
CA VAL A 116 -0.30 4.16 -1.58
C VAL A 116 -0.58 2.89 -2.41
N PRO A 117 -0.92 3.01 -3.70
CA PRO A 117 -1.11 1.84 -4.55
C PRO A 117 0.16 0.97 -4.66
N ALA A 118 0.00 -0.34 -4.48
CA ALA A 118 1.11 -1.30 -4.50
C ALA A 118 1.81 -1.43 -5.87
N ASP A 119 1.22 -0.91 -6.95
CA ASP A 119 1.78 -0.95 -8.30
C ASP A 119 2.96 0.02 -8.52
N MET A 120 3.32 0.83 -7.52
CA MET A 120 4.45 1.75 -7.59
C MET A 120 5.81 1.07 -7.46
N GLY A 121 5.87 -0.08 -6.77
CA GLY A 121 7.13 -0.80 -6.56
C GLY A 121 8.15 -0.07 -5.66
N ILE A 122 7.76 1.04 -5.03
CA ILE A 122 8.58 1.81 -4.08
C ILE A 122 7.74 2.21 -2.87
N ASP A 123 8.40 2.34 -1.71
CA ASP A 123 7.77 2.86 -0.49
C ASP A 123 7.68 4.39 -0.56
N MET A 124 6.45 4.90 -0.50
CA MET A 124 6.16 6.32 -0.45
C MET A 124 5.18 6.65 0.67
N ASP A 125 5.06 5.82 1.71
CA ASP A 125 4.08 6.03 2.78
C ASP A 125 4.32 7.29 3.62
N SER A 126 5.42 7.99 3.42
CA SER A 126 5.73 9.27 4.07
C SER A 126 5.99 10.43 3.10
N PHE A 127 5.52 10.36 1.84
CA PHE A 127 5.76 11.42 0.83
C PHE A 127 5.23 12.80 1.24
N ASP A 128 4.25 12.83 2.14
CA ASP A 128 3.58 14.00 2.69
C ASP A 128 4.32 14.63 3.89
N ARG A 129 5.54 14.16 4.18
CA ARG A 129 6.39 14.70 5.26
C ARG A 129 7.56 15.53 4.74
N LEU A 130 7.88 15.44 3.46
CA LEU A 130 9.01 16.10 2.82
C LEU A 130 8.53 17.14 1.81
N ARG A 131 9.31 18.21 1.63
CA ARG A 131 9.07 19.18 0.55
C ARG A 131 9.32 18.54 -0.80
N VAL A 132 8.67 19.06 -1.84
CA VAL A 132 8.91 18.62 -3.22
C VAL A 132 10.39 18.75 -3.59
N SER A 133 11.07 19.83 -3.18
CA SER A 133 12.52 20.00 -3.38
C SER A 133 13.36 18.91 -2.73
N GLU A 134 13.06 18.54 -1.48
CA GLU A 134 13.72 17.43 -0.78
C GLU A 134 13.46 16.11 -1.51
N MET A 135 12.23 15.89 -1.99
CA MET A 135 11.88 14.69 -2.77
C MET A 135 12.63 14.61 -4.11
N LEU A 136 12.84 15.73 -4.78
CA LEU A 136 13.64 15.79 -6.02
C LEU A 136 15.11 15.43 -5.77
N LEU A 137 15.64 15.68 -4.57
CA LEU A 137 17.01 15.35 -4.18
C LEU A 137 17.20 13.87 -3.80
N LEU A 138 16.13 13.16 -3.42
CA LEU A 138 16.19 11.74 -3.05
C LEU A 138 16.41 10.79 -4.24
N GLY A 139 16.28 11.29 -5.48
CA GLY A 139 16.54 10.54 -6.71
C GLY A 139 15.35 10.53 -7.67
N GLN A 140 15.50 9.82 -8.79
CA GLN A 140 14.52 9.88 -9.87
C GLN A 140 13.20 9.15 -9.53
N ASP A 141 13.27 8.01 -8.85
CA ASP A 141 12.09 7.19 -8.60
C ASP A 141 11.10 7.84 -7.62
N PRO A 142 11.53 8.43 -6.49
CA PRO A 142 10.60 9.15 -5.61
C PRO A 142 9.95 10.36 -6.27
N ALA A 143 10.70 11.10 -7.09
CA ALA A 143 10.19 12.23 -7.87
C ALA A 143 9.17 11.78 -8.93
N ARG A 144 9.46 10.71 -9.68
CA ARG A 144 8.51 10.11 -10.63
C ARG A 144 7.25 9.63 -9.92
N ALA A 145 7.38 9.01 -8.75
CA ALA A 145 6.24 8.54 -7.99
C ALA A 145 5.37 9.68 -7.47
N LEU A 146 5.98 10.77 -7.00
CA LEU A 146 5.25 11.96 -6.58
C LEU A 146 4.47 12.58 -7.75
N LEU A 147 5.09 12.71 -8.93
CA LEU A 147 4.39 13.15 -10.14
C LEU A 147 3.24 12.20 -10.51
N ALA A 148 3.47 10.89 -10.40
CA ALA A 148 2.47 9.87 -10.67
C ALA A 148 1.26 9.96 -9.71
N PHE A 149 1.49 10.26 -8.44
CA PHE A 149 0.42 10.51 -7.47
C PHE A 149 -0.37 11.75 -7.80
N TYR A 150 0.30 12.85 -8.15
CA TYR A 150 -0.39 14.06 -8.57
C TYR A 150 -1.26 13.82 -9.81
N CYS A 151 -0.71 13.24 -10.87
CA CYS A 151 -1.43 12.98 -12.12
C CYS A 151 -2.59 11.97 -11.97
N THR A 152 -2.59 11.14 -10.92
CA THR A 152 -3.67 10.17 -10.66
C THR A 152 -4.56 10.53 -9.47
N GLY A 153 -4.41 11.75 -8.92
CA GLY A 153 -5.27 12.29 -7.88
C GLY A 153 -5.03 11.72 -6.47
N LEU A 154 -3.83 11.23 -6.20
CA LEU A 154 -3.40 10.68 -4.90
C LEU A 154 -2.63 11.70 -4.05
N ALA A 155 -2.09 12.73 -4.70
CA ALA A 155 -1.42 13.86 -4.07
C ALA A 155 -1.90 15.18 -4.67
N SER A 156 -1.79 16.27 -3.90
CA SER A 156 -2.00 17.64 -4.39
C SER A 156 -0.88 18.56 -3.90
N PHE A 157 -0.54 19.55 -4.73
CA PHE A 157 0.37 20.64 -4.37
C PHE A 157 -0.38 21.94 -4.06
N GLU A 158 -1.72 21.92 -4.09
CA GLU A 158 -2.52 23.08 -3.73
C GLU A 158 -2.36 23.40 -2.24
N GLU A 159 -2.05 24.66 -1.94
CA GLU A 159 -2.01 25.12 -0.55
C GLU A 159 -3.39 24.96 0.09
N SER A 160 -3.43 24.36 1.28
CA SER A 160 -4.66 24.26 2.05
C SER A 160 -5.18 25.67 2.32
N LYS A 161 -6.50 25.85 2.16
CA LYS A 161 -7.20 27.06 2.60
C LYS A 161 -7.03 27.34 4.11
N HIS A 162 -6.58 26.33 4.87
CA HIS A 162 -6.29 26.39 6.30
C HIS A 162 -4.79 26.44 6.62
N LYS A 163 -3.92 26.82 5.68
CA LYS A 163 -2.46 26.91 5.86
C LYS A 163 -2.04 27.64 7.14
N ALA A 164 -2.65 28.78 7.43
CA ALA A 164 -2.35 29.54 8.67
C ALA A 164 -2.63 28.73 9.95
N ILE A 165 -3.68 27.90 9.95
CA ILE A 165 -4.01 27.02 11.08
C ILE A 165 -2.97 25.89 11.19
N ILE A 166 -2.60 25.30 10.05
CA ILE A 166 -1.58 24.24 9.97
C ILE A 166 -0.24 24.76 10.52
N ASP A 167 0.21 25.93 10.08
CA ASP A 167 1.48 26.52 10.51
C ASP A 167 1.46 26.89 12.00
N HIS A 168 0.32 27.38 12.50
CA HIS A 168 0.12 27.65 13.91
C HIS A 168 0.24 26.37 14.76
N LEU A 169 -0.48 25.30 14.38
CA LEU A 169 -0.45 24.02 15.09
C LEU A 169 0.94 23.36 15.05
N ARG A 170 1.65 23.44 13.92
CA ARG A 170 3.04 22.95 13.79
C ARG A 170 3.98 23.70 14.73
N THR A 171 3.88 25.03 14.76
CA THR A 171 4.68 25.87 15.65
C THR A 171 4.40 25.56 17.12
N MET A 172 3.13 25.39 17.47
CA MET A 172 2.72 25.01 18.81
C MET A 172 3.24 23.63 19.21
N LEU A 173 3.09 22.63 18.34
CA LEU A 173 3.56 21.27 18.60
C LEU A 173 5.08 21.23 18.81
N ARG A 174 5.85 21.97 18.00
CA ARG A 174 7.30 22.09 18.16
C ARG A 174 7.65 22.71 19.51
N LYS A 175 6.99 23.81 19.87
CA LYS A 175 7.18 24.48 21.16
C LYS A 175 6.88 23.55 22.34
N ILE A 176 5.78 22.80 22.28
CA ILE A 176 5.41 21.85 23.35
C ILE A 176 6.46 20.73 23.49
N LYS A 177 6.98 20.22 22.38
CA LYS A 177 8.01 19.17 22.40
C LYS A 177 9.36 19.64 22.97
N ASP A 178 9.66 20.93 22.83
CA ASP A 178 10.88 21.54 23.35
C ASP A 178 10.73 22.03 24.82
N GLN A 179 9.53 22.02 25.38
CA GLN A 179 9.22 22.50 26.73
C GLN A 179 9.11 21.37 27.76
N ASN A 180 9.44 21.68 29.02
CA ASN A 180 9.21 20.74 30.11
C ASN A 180 7.69 20.63 30.44
N PRO A 181 7.22 19.57 31.12
CA PRO A 181 5.80 19.37 31.40
C PRO A 181 5.11 20.53 32.13
N PHE A 182 5.80 21.22 33.04
CA PHE A 182 5.27 22.38 33.77
C PHE A 182 5.11 23.61 32.85
N GLN A 183 6.12 23.86 31.99
CA GLN A 183 6.12 24.92 31.00
C GLN A 183 5.06 24.70 29.92
N THR A 184 4.87 23.47 29.45
CA THR A 184 3.80 23.08 28.51
C THR A 184 2.42 23.39 29.08
N LEU A 185 2.23 23.16 30.38
CA LEU A 185 0.97 23.49 31.07
C LEU A 185 0.88 24.98 31.47
N GLY A 186 1.95 25.75 31.30
CA GLY A 186 2.03 27.16 31.69
C GLY A 186 1.91 27.37 33.20
N VAL A 187 2.43 26.44 34.01
CA VAL A 187 2.33 26.46 35.48
C VAL A 187 3.72 26.40 36.13
N ASP A 188 3.80 26.93 37.35
CA ASP A 188 4.99 26.79 38.20
C ASP A 188 5.01 25.43 38.92
N GLU A 189 6.20 24.94 39.27
CA GLU A 189 6.36 23.67 39.98
C GLU A 189 5.60 23.64 41.32
N SER A 190 5.48 24.80 41.99
CA SER A 190 4.77 24.99 43.25
C SER A 190 3.24 25.08 43.14
N ILE A 191 2.65 24.97 41.94
CA ILE A 191 1.20 25.20 41.76
C ILE A 191 0.35 24.23 42.59
N SER A 192 -0.77 24.67 43.17
CA SER A 192 -1.69 23.76 43.87
C SER A 192 -2.33 22.74 42.91
N GLU A 193 -2.78 21.59 43.42
CA GLU A 193 -3.46 20.56 42.60
C GLU A 193 -4.71 21.11 41.89
N GLY A 194 -5.52 21.88 42.62
CA GLY A 194 -6.68 22.59 42.04
C GLY A 194 -6.28 23.68 41.04
N GLY A 195 -5.08 24.27 41.16
CA GLY A 195 -4.51 25.18 40.16
C GLY A 195 -4.09 24.45 38.89
N LEU A 196 -3.38 23.32 39.03
CA LEU A 196 -2.94 22.46 37.94
C LEU A 196 -4.12 21.95 37.11
N LYS A 197 -5.15 21.41 37.76
CA LYS A 197 -6.37 20.91 37.08
C LYS A 197 -7.08 22.02 36.30
N ARG A 198 -7.16 23.24 36.86
CA ARG A 198 -7.76 24.39 36.17
C ARG A 198 -6.94 24.83 34.95
N ALA A 199 -5.61 24.84 35.06
CA ALA A 199 -4.71 25.15 33.95
C ALA A 199 -4.84 24.13 32.82
N TYR A 200 -4.86 22.84 33.15
CA TYR A 200 -5.07 21.76 32.19
C TYR A 200 -6.41 21.85 31.47
N ILE A 201 -7.52 22.01 32.20
CA ILE A 201 -8.86 22.15 31.60
C ILE A 201 -8.92 23.37 30.66
N LYS A 202 -8.27 24.47 31.03
CA LYS A 202 -8.18 25.67 30.17
C LYS A 202 -7.45 25.37 28.87
N LEU A 203 -6.29 24.70 28.93
CA LEU A 203 -5.50 24.31 27.77
C LEU A 203 -6.25 23.32 26.85
N VAL A 204 -6.89 22.31 27.44
CA VAL A 204 -7.72 21.34 26.70
C VAL A 204 -8.85 22.04 25.98
N LYS A 205 -9.58 22.94 26.65
CA LYS A 205 -10.70 23.65 26.03
C LYS A 205 -10.26 24.55 24.85
N GLN A 206 -9.04 25.08 24.90
CA GLN A 206 -8.48 25.94 23.86
C GLN A 206 -7.92 25.16 22.66
N ASN A 207 -7.44 23.93 22.90
CA ASN A 207 -6.71 23.13 21.91
C ASN A 207 -7.39 21.78 21.61
N HIS A 208 -8.67 21.63 21.96
CA HIS A 208 -9.40 20.40 21.70
C HIS A 208 -9.52 20.18 20.17
N PRO A 209 -9.38 18.95 19.66
CA PRO A 209 -9.52 18.67 18.23
C PRO A 209 -10.85 19.17 17.64
N ASP A 210 -11.94 19.13 18.41
CA ASP A 210 -13.26 19.63 17.99
C ASP A 210 -13.28 21.14 17.71
N THR A 211 -12.41 21.93 18.33
CA THR A 211 -12.27 23.36 18.03
C THR A 211 -11.88 23.58 16.57
N TYR A 212 -11.22 22.61 15.94
CA TYR A 212 -10.78 22.66 14.56
C TYR A 212 -11.66 21.84 13.61
N ALA A 213 -12.78 21.27 14.08
CA ALA A 213 -13.64 20.41 13.27
C ALA A 213 -14.28 21.13 12.05
N TYR A 214 -14.35 22.47 12.08
CA TYR A 214 -14.82 23.27 10.95
C TYR A 214 -13.80 23.35 9.79
N ALA A 215 -12.52 23.12 10.07
CA ALA A 215 -11.48 23.03 9.06
C ALA A 215 -11.53 21.62 8.50
N ASP A 216 -12.24 21.44 7.40
CA ASP A 216 -12.37 20.18 6.65
C ASP A 216 -11.04 19.82 5.95
N ASP A 217 -9.99 19.66 6.76
CA ASP A 217 -8.63 19.35 6.33
C ASP A 217 -8.01 18.25 7.21
N PRO A 218 -7.62 17.10 6.62
CA PRO A 218 -7.01 15.99 7.36
C PRO A 218 -5.75 16.37 8.15
N GLU A 219 -4.93 17.30 7.64
CA GLU A 219 -3.68 17.69 8.30
C GLU A 219 -3.95 18.56 9.53
N VAL A 220 -4.98 19.41 9.49
CA VAL A 220 -5.44 20.17 10.66
C VAL A 220 -5.92 19.22 11.74
N ARG A 221 -6.73 18.21 11.39
CA ARG A 221 -7.21 17.20 12.34
C ARG A 221 -6.08 16.40 12.98
N ARG A 222 -5.10 15.97 12.17
CA ARG A 222 -3.93 15.22 12.63
C ARG A 222 -3.10 16.04 13.61
N LEU A 223 -2.74 17.28 13.25
CA LEU A 223 -1.94 18.17 14.10
C LEU A 223 -2.66 18.57 15.40
N ALA A 224 -3.96 18.81 15.34
CA ALA A 224 -4.76 19.12 16.53
C ALA A 224 -4.78 17.95 17.52
N ASN A 225 -4.91 16.72 17.02
CA ASN A 225 -4.80 15.51 17.85
C ASN A 225 -3.40 15.38 18.48
N ASP A 226 -2.33 15.58 17.69
CA ASP A 226 -0.95 15.49 18.20
C ASP A 226 -0.71 16.50 19.34
N VAL A 227 -1.14 17.76 19.15
CA VAL A 227 -1.03 18.80 20.19
C VAL A 227 -1.81 18.42 21.45
N PHE A 228 -3.05 17.94 21.29
CA PHE A 228 -3.88 17.52 22.40
C PHE A 228 -3.23 16.37 23.20
N THR A 229 -2.68 15.37 22.50
CA THR A 229 -1.96 14.25 23.13
C THR A 229 -0.76 14.73 23.94
N GLU A 230 0.05 15.65 23.41
CA GLU A 230 1.21 16.15 24.16
C GLU A 230 0.81 16.97 25.40
N ILE A 231 -0.30 17.73 25.35
CA ILE A 231 -0.86 18.42 26.53
C ILE A 231 -1.32 17.41 27.59
N GLN A 232 -1.98 16.33 27.17
CA GLN A 232 -2.43 15.26 28.07
C GLN A 232 -1.25 14.51 28.70
N ASN A 233 -0.20 14.26 27.93
CA ASN A 233 1.04 13.65 28.41
C ASN A 233 1.68 14.55 29.47
N ALA A 234 1.84 15.85 29.20
CA ALA A 234 2.42 16.79 30.16
C ALA A 234 1.66 16.82 31.50
N TYR A 235 0.32 16.84 31.46
CA TYR A 235 -0.51 16.78 32.68
C TYR A 235 -0.30 15.50 33.48
N THR A 236 -0.30 14.35 32.80
CA THR A 236 -0.06 13.05 33.44
C THR A 236 1.33 12.97 34.07
N THR A 237 2.35 13.48 33.38
CA THR A 237 3.73 13.52 33.89
C THR A 237 3.85 14.39 35.14
N VAL A 238 3.22 15.57 35.17
CA VAL A 238 3.25 16.45 36.36
C VAL A 238 2.55 15.81 37.56
N LEU A 239 1.41 15.14 37.36
CA LEU A 239 0.73 14.42 38.44
C LEU A 239 1.63 13.33 39.04
N ARG A 240 2.32 12.55 38.20
CA ARG A 240 3.21 11.48 38.67
C ARG A 240 4.43 12.01 39.43
N LEU A 241 5.05 13.06 38.91
CA LEU A 241 6.17 13.73 39.58
C LEU A 241 5.79 14.18 41.00
N ARG A 242 4.56 14.65 41.21
CA ARG A 242 4.04 15.05 42.53
C ARG A 242 3.75 13.87 43.45
N GLU A 243 3.39 12.72 42.89
CA GLU A 243 3.20 11.47 43.64
C GLU A 243 4.52 10.78 43.99
N GLY A 244 5.68 11.39 43.69
CA GLY A 244 7.00 10.79 43.90
C GLY A 244 7.28 9.57 43.02
N LYS A 245 6.43 9.34 42.01
CA LYS A 245 6.64 8.30 41.00
C LYS A 245 7.56 8.89 39.93
N PRO A 246 8.55 8.14 39.43
CA PRO A 246 9.33 8.61 38.29
C PRO A 246 8.38 8.99 37.14
N PRO A 247 8.76 9.96 36.28
CA PRO A 247 8.06 10.15 35.01
C PRO A 247 7.84 8.77 34.41
N GLU A 248 6.66 8.55 33.83
CA GLU A 248 6.58 7.45 32.87
C GLU A 248 7.66 7.79 31.85
N GLU A 249 8.77 7.03 31.83
CA GLU A 249 9.54 6.91 30.61
C GLU A 249 8.49 6.71 29.53
N LYS A 250 8.68 7.30 28.35
CA LYS A 250 8.03 6.74 27.17
C LYS A 250 8.48 5.29 27.13
N LYS A 251 7.77 4.40 27.84
CA LYS A 251 7.64 3.03 27.46
C LYS A 251 7.00 3.19 26.10
N GLU A 252 7.86 3.20 25.08
CA GLU A 252 7.58 2.37 23.92
C GLU A 252 6.71 1.25 24.45
N ILE A 253 5.42 1.25 24.09
CA ILE A 253 4.59 0.09 24.39
C ILE A 253 5.46 -1.06 23.96
N ASP A 254 5.85 -1.91 24.92
CA ASP A 254 6.84 -2.95 24.67
C ASP A 254 6.47 -3.56 23.33
N GLN A 255 7.33 -3.40 22.33
CA GLN A 255 6.97 -3.72 20.95
C GLN A 255 6.51 -5.18 20.89
N ALA A 256 7.00 -6.02 21.81
CA ALA A 256 6.50 -7.35 22.06
C ALA A 256 5.05 -7.36 22.57
N LEU A 257 4.73 -6.67 23.66
CA LEU A 257 3.36 -6.59 24.20
C LEU A 257 2.36 -6.03 23.17
N GLN A 258 2.74 -4.98 22.42
CA GLN A 258 1.86 -4.42 21.39
C GLN A 258 1.65 -5.41 20.25
N ALA A 259 2.70 -6.09 19.80
CA ALA A 259 2.59 -7.10 18.76
C ALA A 259 1.78 -8.33 19.23
N GLU A 260 1.86 -8.71 20.51
CA GLU A 260 1.04 -9.77 21.11
C GLU A 260 -0.45 -9.38 21.16
N ILE A 261 -0.77 -8.15 21.55
CA ILE A 261 -2.16 -7.65 21.53
C ILE A 261 -2.71 -7.66 20.10
N LEU A 262 -1.93 -7.17 19.14
CA LEU A 262 -2.30 -7.18 17.72
C LEU A 262 -2.45 -8.61 17.19
N TYR A 263 -1.60 -9.54 17.62
CA TYR A 263 -1.68 -10.93 17.23
C TYR A 263 -2.96 -11.59 17.76
N SER A 264 -3.30 -11.34 19.03
CA SER A 264 -4.56 -11.80 19.63
C SER A 264 -5.79 -11.25 18.89
N GLN A 265 -5.79 -9.94 18.56
CA GLN A 265 -6.85 -9.32 17.76
C GLN A 265 -6.93 -9.91 16.34
N GLY A 266 -5.78 -10.20 15.72
CA GLY A 266 -5.72 -10.84 14.40
C GLY A 266 -6.31 -12.26 14.42
N LEU A 267 -6.03 -13.03 15.47
CA LEU A 267 -6.63 -14.36 15.66
C LEU A 267 -8.15 -14.27 15.82
N GLU A 268 -8.66 -13.30 16.58
CA GLU A 268 -10.11 -13.13 16.77
C GLU A 268 -10.80 -12.73 15.47
N ALA A 269 -10.26 -11.74 14.74
CA ALA A 269 -10.75 -11.35 13.42
C ALA A 269 -10.70 -12.52 12.41
N MET A 270 -9.71 -13.40 12.52
CA MET A 270 -9.59 -14.58 11.67
C MET A 270 -10.70 -15.61 11.96
N LYS A 271 -11.12 -15.76 13.23
CA LYS A 271 -12.29 -16.60 13.60
C LYS A 271 -13.58 -16.03 13.03
N GLU A 272 -13.73 -14.70 13.06
CA GLU A 272 -14.86 -13.98 12.48
C GLU A 272 -14.85 -13.99 10.94
N LYS A 273 -13.76 -14.47 10.31
CA LYS A 273 -13.51 -14.44 8.87
C LYS A 273 -13.45 -13.02 8.29
N ASP A 274 -13.21 -12.01 9.12
CA ASP A 274 -12.89 -10.65 8.69
C ASP A 274 -11.43 -10.60 8.21
N TYR A 275 -11.21 -11.08 7.00
CA TYR A 275 -9.88 -11.18 6.41
C TYR A 275 -9.21 -9.83 6.15
N SER A 276 -9.98 -8.73 6.08
CA SER A 276 -9.40 -7.39 5.93
C SER A 276 -8.68 -7.03 7.21
N LYS A 277 -9.41 -7.02 8.35
CA LYS A 277 -8.82 -6.71 9.66
C LYS A 277 -7.74 -7.72 10.04
N THR A 278 -7.94 -9.00 9.76
CA THR A 278 -6.94 -10.05 10.04
C THR A 278 -5.58 -9.73 9.40
N LEU A 279 -5.60 -9.37 8.11
CA LEU A 279 -4.36 -9.06 7.37
C LEU A 279 -3.72 -7.76 7.85
N ASP A 280 -4.51 -6.76 8.21
CA ASP A 280 -3.98 -5.50 8.75
C ASP A 280 -3.27 -5.73 10.10
N ARG A 281 -3.88 -6.52 11.00
CA ARG A 281 -3.28 -6.85 12.31
C ARG A 281 -2.01 -7.68 12.16
N PHE A 282 -2.04 -8.77 11.40
CA PHE A 282 -0.85 -9.61 11.23
C PHE A 282 0.28 -8.93 10.46
N ARG A 283 -0.04 -8.03 9.51
CA ARG A 283 1.00 -7.23 8.85
C ARG A 283 1.74 -6.37 9.86
N LEU A 284 1.01 -5.67 10.74
CA LEU A 284 1.63 -4.88 11.80
C LEU A 284 2.48 -5.75 12.74
N CYS A 285 2.02 -6.96 13.10
CA CYS A 285 2.83 -7.89 13.89
C CYS A 285 4.18 -8.22 13.21
N VAL A 286 4.17 -8.53 11.90
CA VAL A 286 5.39 -8.83 11.14
C VAL A 286 6.28 -7.59 10.98
N THR A 287 5.70 -6.40 10.86
CA THR A 287 6.47 -5.14 10.82
C THR A 287 7.14 -4.83 12.15
N MET A 288 6.44 -5.07 13.27
CA MET A 288 6.94 -4.77 14.61
C MET A 288 7.97 -5.78 15.10
N MET A 289 7.70 -7.08 14.92
CA MET A 289 8.61 -8.15 15.30
C MET A 289 8.90 -9.04 14.09
N PRO A 290 9.78 -8.60 13.18
CA PRO A 290 10.02 -9.31 11.92
C PRO A 290 10.71 -10.65 12.12
N ASP A 291 11.38 -10.87 13.25
CA ASP A 291 12.08 -12.12 13.59
C ASP A 291 11.17 -13.16 14.26
N GLU A 292 9.89 -12.82 14.50
CA GLU A 292 8.92 -13.75 15.06
C GLU A 292 8.26 -14.61 13.98
N ARG A 293 8.73 -15.86 13.88
CA ARG A 293 8.26 -16.84 12.91
C ARG A 293 6.73 -17.00 12.92
N VAL A 294 6.13 -17.03 14.11
CA VAL A 294 4.69 -17.27 14.28
C VAL A 294 3.85 -16.18 13.60
N PHE A 295 4.31 -14.93 13.62
CA PHE A 295 3.60 -13.82 12.98
C PHE A 295 3.64 -13.93 11.46
N MET A 296 4.78 -14.32 10.91
CA MET A 296 4.92 -14.57 9.48
C MET A 296 4.03 -15.75 9.03
N GLU A 297 4.02 -16.84 9.78
CA GLU A 297 3.15 -18.00 9.51
C GLU A 297 1.67 -17.62 9.54
N ALA A 298 1.23 -16.83 10.54
CA ALA A 298 -0.15 -16.38 10.65
C ALA A 298 -0.56 -15.43 9.53
N TYR A 299 0.32 -14.49 9.14
CA TYR A 299 0.09 -13.59 8.02
C TYR A 299 -0.10 -14.35 6.70
N VAL A 300 0.81 -15.29 6.40
CA VAL A 300 0.73 -16.12 5.18
C VAL A 300 -0.51 -17.01 5.19
N LYS A 301 -0.87 -17.57 6.35
CA LYS A 301 -2.11 -18.35 6.52
C LYS A 301 -3.34 -17.50 6.26
N ALA A 302 -3.38 -16.26 6.75
CA ALA A 302 -4.47 -15.33 6.50
C ALA A 302 -4.62 -14.97 5.01
N LEU A 303 -3.50 -14.76 4.29
CA LEU A 303 -3.53 -14.54 2.84
C LEU A 303 -4.14 -15.75 2.10
N PHE A 304 -3.72 -16.96 2.47
CA PHE A 304 -4.27 -18.18 1.90
C PHE A 304 -5.77 -18.34 2.19
N LEU A 305 -6.21 -18.15 3.44
CA LEU A 305 -7.61 -18.29 3.83
C LEU A 305 -8.52 -17.26 3.13
N ARG A 306 -8.06 -16.02 3.00
CA ARG A 306 -8.78 -14.98 2.25
C ARG A 306 -8.98 -15.40 0.79
N TRP A 307 -7.91 -15.82 0.12
CA TRP A 307 -7.97 -16.29 -1.26
C TRP A 307 -8.83 -17.56 -1.38
N GLN A 308 -8.74 -18.46 -0.42
CA GLN A 308 -9.51 -19.71 -0.40
C GLN A 308 -11.01 -19.45 -0.30
N ASN A 309 -11.43 -18.59 0.62
CA ASN A 309 -12.82 -18.44 1.02
C ASN A 309 -13.56 -17.31 0.30
N THR A 310 -12.85 -16.28 -0.16
CA THR A 310 -13.48 -15.11 -0.81
C THR A 310 -13.10 -14.95 -2.28
N GLY A 311 -12.09 -15.68 -2.75
CA GLY A 311 -11.50 -15.49 -4.08
C GLY A 311 -10.69 -14.21 -4.24
N LYS A 312 -10.67 -13.30 -3.24
CA LYS A 312 -9.87 -12.08 -3.25
C LYS A 312 -8.42 -12.38 -2.86
N GLY A 313 -7.47 -11.84 -3.63
CA GLY A 313 -6.03 -12.15 -3.51
C GLY A 313 -5.54 -13.04 -4.65
N SER A 314 -4.28 -13.45 -4.61
CA SER A 314 -3.72 -14.33 -5.66
C SER A 314 -2.74 -15.36 -5.11
N SER A 315 -2.61 -16.50 -5.81
CA SER A 315 -1.61 -17.50 -5.46
C SER A 315 -0.17 -16.99 -5.62
N ILE A 316 0.06 -16.02 -6.52
CA ILE A 316 1.36 -15.38 -6.75
C ILE A 316 1.79 -14.61 -5.51
N GLU A 317 0.89 -13.80 -4.95
CA GLU A 317 1.10 -13.04 -3.71
C GLU A 317 1.44 -13.97 -2.54
N ILE A 318 0.65 -15.03 -2.36
CA ILE A 318 0.88 -16.00 -1.27
C ILE A 318 2.23 -16.71 -1.45
N LYS A 319 2.57 -17.15 -2.66
CA LYS A 319 3.85 -17.81 -2.95
C LYS A 319 5.05 -16.87 -2.76
N ALA A 320 4.90 -15.58 -3.05
CA ALA A 320 5.93 -14.59 -2.78
C ALA A 320 6.17 -14.47 -1.27
N ALA A 321 5.10 -14.33 -0.47
CA ALA A 321 5.19 -14.29 0.98
C ALA A 321 5.75 -15.59 1.58
N ILE A 322 5.39 -16.76 1.05
CA ILE A 322 6.00 -18.04 1.44
C ILE A 322 7.49 -18.08 1.13
N ARG A 323 7.91 -17.58 -0.04
CA ARG A 323 9.33 -17.57 -0.42
C ARG A 323 10.13 -16.68 0.52
N GLU A 324 9.62 -15.50 0.84
CA GLU A 324 10.23 -14.61 1.82
C GLU A 324 10.29 -15.26 3.20
N GLY A 325 9.17 -15.82 3.66
CA GLY A 325 9.07 -16.48 4.96
C GLY A 325 10.00 -17.68 5.08
N THR A 326 10.14 -18.51 4.05
CA THR A 326 11.04 -19.68 4.07
C THR A 326 12.51 -19.29 3.94
N ARG A 327 12.83 -18.14 3.32
CA ARG A 327 14.19 -17.58 3.35
C ARG A 327 14.58 -17.15 4.76
N LYS A 328 13.65 -16.52 5.49
CA LYS A 328 13.89 -16.03 6.86
C LYS A 328 13.76 -17.11 7.93
N PHE A 329 12.82 -18.04 7.75
CA PHE A 329 12.52 -19.13 8.67
C PHE A 329 12.58 -20.49 7.95
N PRO A 330 13.78 -21.00 7.61
CA PRO A 330 13.93 -22.25 6.85
C PRO A 330 13.40 -23.50 7.57
N SER A 331 13.20 -23.42 8.88
CA SER A 331 12.66 -24.49 9.74
C SER A 331 11.15 -24.41 9.96
N SER A 332 10.42 -23.57 9.20
CA SER A 332 8.96 -23.52 9.26
C SER A 332 8.32 -24.61 8.41
N ASP A 333 7.87 -25.68 9.04
CA ASP A 333 7.02 -26.71 8.43
C ASP A 333 5.65 -26.12 8.02
N THR A 334 5.09 -25.21 8.82
CA THR A 334 3.82 -24.51 8.54
C THR A 334 3.82 -23.81 7.17
N LEU A 335 4.88 -23.09 6.81
CA LEU A 335 4.96 -22.41 5.50
C LEU A 335 4.96 -23.40 4.33
N HIS A 336 5.57 -24.58 4.51
CA HIS A 336 5.54 -25.65 3.51
C HIS A 336 4.17 -26.33 3.42
N VAL A 337 3.45 -26.46 4.53
CA VAL A 337 2.04 -26.90 4.51
C VAL A 337 1.17 -25.92 3.72
N ILE A 338 1.28 -24.61 3.99
CA ILE A 338 0.50 -23.60 3.28
C ILE A 338 0.85 -23.60 1.79
N LEU A 339 2.13 -23.79 1.42
CA LEU A 339 2.53 -23.97 0.02
C LEU A 339 1.83 -25.17 -0.62
N GLY A 340 1.77 -26.31 0.08
CA GLY A 340 1.05 -27.49 -0.38
C GLY A 340 -0.44 -27.20 -0.64
N TRP A 341 -1.10 -26.47 0.26
CA TRP A 341 -2.49 -26.06 0.08
C TRP A 341 -2.69 -25.11 -1.11
N VAL A 342 -1.78 -24.15 -1.32
CA VAL A 342 -1.81 -23.25 -2.48
C VAL A 342 -1.68 -24.06 -3.77
N LEU A 343 -0.67 -24.93 -3.86
CA LEU A 343 -0.42 -25.78 -5.04
C LEU A 343 -1.60 -26.72 -5.32
N LYS A 344 -2.21 -27.28 -4.26
CA LYS A 344 -3.41 -28.13 -4.36
C LYS A 344 -4.60 -27.36 -4.93
N LYS A 345 -4.84 -26.12 -4.47
CA LYS A 345 -5.93 -25.27 -4.99
C LYS A 345 -5.70 -24.85 -6.45
N GLU A 346 -4.46 -24.76 -6.89
CA GLU A 346 -4.10 -24.55 -8.30
C GLU A 346 -4.16 -25.82 -9.16
N GLY A 347 -4.41 -27.00 -8.58
CA GLY A 347 -4.39 -28.28 -9.30
C GLY A 347 -2.98 -28.76 -9.68
N SER A 348 -1.94 -28.25 -9.02
CA SER A 348 -0.55 -28.61 -9.30
C SER A 348 -0.21 -30.01 -8.78
N LYS A 349 0.38 -30.84 -9.64
CA LYS A 349 0.92 -32.17 -9.28
C LYS A 349 2.07 -32.11 -8.26
N LYS A 350 2.63 -30.92 -8.01
CA LYS A 350 3.72 -30.70 -7.03
C LYS A 350 3.22 -30.49 -5.60
N ALA A 351 1.90 -30.45 -5.37
CA ALA A 351 1.36 -30.28 -4.01
C ALA A 351 1.88 -31.31 -2.99
N PRO A 352 1.99 -32.63 -3.32
CA PRO A 352 2.55 -33.63 -2.40
C PRO A 352 3.99 -33.34 -2.00
N ASP A 353 4.80 -32.78 -2.89
CA ASP A 353 6.22 -32.51 -2.61
C ASP A 353 6.37 -31.46 -1.50
N ALA A 354 5.49 -30.45 -1.48
CA ALA A 354 5.47 -29.44 -0.43
C ALA A 354 5.07 -30.03 0.93
N PHE A 355 4.07 -30.91 0.99
CA PHE A 355 3.71 -31.60 2.24
C PHE A 355 4.81 -32.56 2.71
N ARG A 356 5.49 -33.27 1.79
CA ARG A 356 6.66 -34.10 2.16
C ARG A 356 7.78 -33.24 2.73
N ARG A 357 8.01 -32.04 2.17
CA ARG A 357 9.00 -31.10 2.72
C ARG A 357 8.65 -30.63 4.13
N ALA A 358 7.36 -30.36 4.40
CA ALA A 358 6.91 -30.06 5.77
C ALA A 358 7.20 -31.23 6.74
N LEU A 359 6.97 -32.48 6.32
CA LEU A 359 7.29 -33.66 7.14
C LEU A 359 8.78 -33.94 7.32
N GLN A 360 9.62 -33.53 6.37
CA GLN A 360 11.08 -33.58 6.55
C GLN A 360 11.55 -32.62 7.63
N ILE A 361 10.90 -31.47 7.77
CA ILE A 361 11.21 -30.46 8.79
C ILE A 361 10.61 -30.87 10.14
N ASN A 362 9.34 -31.29 10.14
CA ASN A 362 8.61 -31.74 11.31
C ASN A 362 7.81 -33.01 10.98
N PRO A 363 8.34 -34.21 11.31
CA PRO A 363 7.66 -35.48 11.07
C PRO A 363 6.29 -35.61 11.75
N GLN A 364 6.02 -34.81 12.79
CA GLN A 364 4.77 -34.80 13.55
C GLN A 364 3.76 -33.77 13.05
N ASN A 365 4.01 -33.09 11.93
CA ASN A 365 3.05 -32.13 11.37
C ASN A 365 1.78 -32.86 10.88
N THR A 366 0.71 -32.74 11.65
CA THR A 366 -0.56 -33.44 11.42
C THR A 366 -1.27 -33.01 10.14
N ASP A 367 -1.18 -31.73 9.78
CA ASP A 367 -1.76 -31.19 8.55
C ASP A 367 -1.11 -31.81 7.30
N ALA A 368 0.22 -31.89 7.28
CA ALA A 368 0.98 -32.50 6.19
C ALA A 368 0.72 -34.02 6.07
N GLN A 369 0.69 -34.75 7.19
CA GLN A 369 0.35 -36.17 7.21
C GLN A 369 -1.06 -36.42 6.65
N ARG A 370 -2.04 -35.62 7.09
CA ARG A 370 -3.43 -35.70 6.64
C ARG A 370 -3.54 -35.45 5.14
N GLU A 371 -2.87 -34.41 4.64
CA GLU A 371 -2.93 -34.05 3.22
C GLU A 371 -2.30 -35.11 2.31
N LEU A 372 -1.17 -35.70 2.71
CA LEU A 372 -0.56 -36.80 1.94
C LEU A 372 -1.42 -38.06 1.95
N ARG A 373 -2.04 -38.41 3.09
CA ARG A 373 -2.98 -39.54 3.16
C ARG A 373 -4.16 -39.36 2.20
N LEU A 374 -4.74 -38.16 2.15
CA LEU A 374 -5.83 -37.83 1.22
C LEU A 374 -5.39 -37.91 -0.25
N TYR A 375 -4.15 -37.52 -0.55
CA TYR A 375 -3.60 -37.59 -1.90
C TYR A 375 -3.43 -39.04 -2.38
N THR A 376 -2.90 -39.93 -1.52
CA THR A 376 -2.73 -41.36 -1.84
C THR A 376 -4.08 -42.04 -2.10
N ILE A 377 -5.11 -41.74 -1.30
CA ILE A 377 -6.46 -42.29 -1.50
C ILE A 377 -7.08 -41.83 -2.84
N ARG A 378 -6.80 -40.59 -3.26
CA ARG A 378 -7.33 -40.03 -4.52
C ARG A 378 -6.56 -40.47 -5.77
N SER A 379 -5.30 -40.91 -5.61
CA SER A 379 -4.45 -41.35 -6.71
C SER A 379 -4.46 -42.88 -6.90
N GLY A 380 -4.99 -43.62 -5.92
CA GLY A 380 -5.19 -45.07 -5.98
C GLY A 380 -6.59 -45.49 -6.43
N LYS A 381 -7.43 -44.54 -6.85
CA LYS A 381 -8.64 -44.75 -7.67
C LYS A 381 -8.35 -44.25 -9.07
#